data_AF-A0A534AD20-F1
#
_entry.id   AF-A0A534AD20-F1
#
_cell.length_a   1.000
_cell.length_b   1.000
_cell.length_c   1.000
_cell.angle_alpha   90.00
_cell.angle_beta   90.00
_cell.angle_gamma   90.00
#
_symmetry.space_group_name_H-M   'P 1'
#
loop_
_entity.id
_entity.type
_entity.pdbx_description
1 polymer ?
#
loop_
_entity_poly.entity_id
_entity_poly.type
_entity_poly.pdbx_seq_one_letter_code
_entity_poly.pdbx_strand_id
1 'polypeptide(L)'
;MTGPNARERILPRLIEDEMRESFLDYSMSVIVQRALPDVRDGLKPVHRRILYAMHELGLVPGRPYKKSATVVGDVLGKYHPHGDVAVYDSLVRMVQDFSLRYPLVDGQGNFGSVDGDPPAAYRYTEARLTRIAMTMLEDIDKNTVDFVPNFDDRLQEPTVLPSRLPNLIVNGTSGIAVGMATNIPPHNLAETVEAINHLVDHPTATIKDLRKFIKGPDFPTGAIIYGREGIKECYEKGRGRMVLRARAVVEEKESTGKQQIVVAEIPYQVNKANLIAQIAELANAKKIDGISDIQDYSDREGMRIVIDLKRDAVPAVVLNQLYKHSQMQTTFGAIMLALVDGAPKEMNLKELLEHFIEHRHTVITRRTEF
;
A
#
# COMPACT_ATOMS: atom_id res chain seq x y z
N MET A 1 63.73 -19.33 -3.39
CA MET A 1 62.60 -20.23 -3.66
C MET A 1 61.71 -20.26 -2.43
N THR A 2 60.69 -19.41 -2.39
CA THR A 2 59.63 -19.49 -1.38
C THR A 2 58.71 -20.64 -1.79
N GLY A 3 58.69 -21.71 -0.99
CA GLY A 3 57.81 -22.86 -1.21
C GLY A 3 56.33 -22.45 -1.20
N PRO A 4 55.44 -23.24 -1.84
CA PRO A 4 54.01 -22.93 -1.86
C PRO A 4 53.47 -22.86 -0.42
N ASN A 5 52.89 -21.71 -0.09
CA ASN A 5 52.29 -21.41 1.20
C ASN A 5 51.23 -22.45 1.58
N ALA A 6 51.10 -22.67 2.88
CA ALA A 6 50.21 -23.64 3.49
C ALA A 6 48.74 -23.52 3.01
N ARG A 7 48.34 -24.48 2.18
CA ARG A 7 46.99 -25.06 2.04
C ARG A 7 45.81 -24.12 2.32
N GLU A 8 45.43 -23.32 1.33
CA GLU A 8 44.01 -22.99 1.17
C GLU A 8 43.25 -24.30 0.98
N ARG A 9 42.39 -24.66 1.93
CA ARG A 9 41.55 -25.85 1.84
C ARG A 9 40.40 -25.54 0.88
N ILE A 10 40.63 -25.74 -0.42
CA ILE A 10 39.59 -25.66 -1.44
C ILE A 10 38.62 -26.82 -1.22
N LEU A 11 37.41 -26.51 -0.74
CA LEU A 11 36.32 -27.47 -0.64
C LEU A 11 35.58 -27.48 -1.99
N PRO A 12 35.61 -28.59 -2.75
CA PRO A 12 34.82 -28.68 -3.97
C PRO A 12 33.33 -28.63 -3.61
N ARG A 13 32.57 -27.75 -4.27
CA ARG A 13 31.11 -27.64 -4.12
C ARG A 13 30.46 -27.92 -5.46
N LEU A 14 29.45 -28.78 -5.47
CA LEU A 14 28.67 -29.05 -6.67
C LEU A 14 27.86 -27.81 -7.02
N ILE A 15 27.85 -27.44 -8.30
CA ILE A 15 27.11 -26.26 -8.77
C ILE A 15 25.62 -26.37 -8.48
N GLU A 16 25.05 -27.58 -8.55
CA GLU A 16 23.63 -27.83 -8.23
C GLU A 16 23.31 -27.54 -6.77
N ASP A 17 24.17 -27.97 -5.84
CA ASP A 17 24.02 -27.72 -4.41
C ASP A 17 24.18 -26.23 -4.09
N GLU A 18 25.22 -25.59 -4.64
CA GLU A 18 25.43 -24.15 -4.50
C GLU A 18 24.22 -23.35 -5.02
N MET A 19 23.75 -23.66 -6.22
CA MET A 19 22.62 -22.96 -6.82
C MET A 19 21.34 -23.15 -5.99
N ARG A 20 21.08 -24.37 -5.51
CA ARG A 20 19.90 -24.66 -4.70
C ARG A 20 19.93 -23.92 -3.37
N GLU A 21 21.04 -24.00 -2.63
CA GLU A 21 21.17 -23.36 -1.32
C GLU A 21 21.15 -21.83 -1.44
N SER A 22 21.97 -21.25 -2.31
CA SER A 22 22.01 -19.79 -2.51
C SER A 22 20.67 -19.23 -3.01
N PHE A 23 19.96 -19.97 -3.88
CA PHE A 23 18.64 -19.54 -4.35
C PHE A 23 17.58 -19.63 -3.26
N LEU A 24 17.59 -20.68 -2.43
CA LEU A 24 16.66 -20.85 -1.31
C LEU A 24 16.88 -19.77 -0.24
N ASP A 25 18.12 -19.49 0.14
CA ASP A 25 18.46 -18.47 1.13
C ASP A 25 18.01 -17.08 0.68
N TYR A 26 18.31 -16.73 -0.58
CA TYR A 26 17.85 -15.47 -1.17
C TYR A 26 16.32 -15.40 -1.22
N SER A 27 15.67 -16.47 -1.66
CA SER A 27 14.20 -16.53 -1.76
C SER A 27 13.53 -16.34 -0.41
N MET A 28 14.00 -17.05 0.62
CA MET A 28 13.47 -16.94 1.97
C MET A 28 13.68 -15.53 2.56
N SER A 29 14.86 -14.93 2.36
CA SER A 29 15.12 -13.55 2.78
C SER A 29 14.15 -12.57 2.11
N VAL A 30 13.92 -12.70 0.79
CA VAL A 30 12.99 -11.82 0.06
C VAL A 30 11.54 -12.01 0.54
N ILE A 31 11.10 -13.24 0.76
CA ILE A 31 9.74 -13.56 1.21
C ILE A 31 9.49 -12.98 2.61
N VAL A 32 10.37 -13.29 3.57
CA VAL A 32 10.14 -13.02 5.00
C VAL A 32 10.57 -11.60 5.40
N GLN A 33 11.67 -11.10 4.85
CA GLN A 33 12.30 -9.86 5.33
C GLN A 33 12.11 -8.66 4.40
N ARG A 34 11.38 -8.80 3.28
CA ARG A 34 11.27 -7.71 2.30
C ARG A 34 9.89 -7.54 1.70
N ALA A 35 9.38 -8.56 1.03
CA ALA A 35 8.30 -8.39 0.07
C ALA A 35 6.90 -8.46 0.71
N LEU A 36 6.72 -9.29 1.72
CA LEU A 36 5.42 -9.57 2.35
C LEU A 36 5.29 -8.85 3.70
N PRO A 37 4.09 -8.38 4.05
CA PRO A 37 3.82 -7.83 5.38
C PRO A 37 3.62 -8.94 6.41
N ASP A 38 3.77 -8.62 7.68
CA ASP A 38 3.30 -9.45 8.80
C ASP A 38 1.79 -9.28 8.97
N VAL A 39 1.05 -10.36 9.25
CA VAL A 39 -0.42 -10.31 9.41
C VAL A 39 -0.87 -9.42 10.57
N ARG A 40 -0.03 -9.30 11.61
CA ARG A 40 -0.38 -8.68 12.90
C ARG A 40 -0.43 -7.16 12.83
N ASP A 41 0.52 -6.54 12.12
CA ASP A 41 0.63 -5.08 11.96
C ASP A 41 0.49 -4.60 10.51
N GLY A 42 0.47 -5.52 9.55
CA GLY A 42 0.37 -5.20 8.13
C GLY A 42 1.57 -4.49 7.53
N LEU A 43 2.71 -4.46 8.24
CA LEU A 43 3.90 -3.74 7.79
C LEU A 43 4.97 -4.69 7.25
N LYS A 44 5.69 -4.19 6.25
CA LYS A 44 6.97 -4.75 5.81
C LYS A 44 8.08 -4.21 6.72
N PRO A 45 9.24 -4.88 6.81
CA PRO A 45 10.32 -4.43 7.70
C PRO A 45 10.75 -2.98 7.51
N VAL A 46 10.85 -2.48 6.26
CA VAL A 46 11.22 -1.08 6.01
C VAL A 46 10.21 -0.09 6.59
N HIS A 47 8.90 -0.33 6.44
CA HIS A 47 7.85 0.55 6.99
C HIS A 47 7.88 0.54 8.52
N ARG A 48 8.03 -0.65 9.13
CA ARG A 48 8.13 -0.82 10.58
C ARG A 48 9.30 -0.05 11.17
N ARG A 49 10.48 -0.21 10.56
CA ARG A 49 11.72 0.47 10.96
C ARG A 49 11.62 1.99 10.83
N ILE A 50 10.98 2.49 9.76
CA ILE A 50 10.73 3.93 9.61
C ILE A 50 9.85 4.45 10.76
N LEU A 51 8.70 3.82 11.01
CA LEU A 51 7.80 4.27 12.07
C LEU A 51 8.45 4.20 13.46
N TYR A 52 9.20 3.12 13.74
CA TYR A 52 9.92 2.95 15.00
C TYR A 52 11.03 4.00 15.18
N ALA A 53 11.88 4.22 14.17
CA ALA A 53 12.91 5.26 14.24
C ALA A 53 12.31 6.67 14.40
N MET A 54 11.21 6.97 13.70
CA MET A 54 10.50 8.25 13.87
C MET A 54 9.93 8.42 15.28
N HIS A 55 9.45 7.34 15.90
CA HIS A 55 8.99 7.33 17.29
C HIS A 55 10.13 7.65 18.26
N GLU A 56 11.27 6.95 18.14
CA GLU A 56 12.45 7.19 18.97
C GLU A 56 13.03 8.60 18.81
N LEU A 57 12.97 9.17 17.59
CA LEU A 57 13.37 10.54 17.31
C LEU A 57 12.41 11.60 17.90
N GLY A 58 11.31 11.17 18.52
CA GLY A 58 10.30 12.02 19.13
C GLY A 58 9.44 12.78 18.12
N LEU A 59 9.29 12.26 16.90
CA LEU A 59 8.56 12.92 15.80
C LEU A 59 7.05 12.72 15.90
N VAL A 60 6.50 12.90 17.09
CA VAL A 60 5.07 12.72 17.37
C VAL A 60 4.23 13.90 16.86
N PRO A 61 2.92 13.72 16.64
CA PRO A 61 2.02 14.81 16.24
C PRO A 61 2.10 16.02 17.17
N GLY A 62 2.11 17.23 16.60
CA GLY A 62 2.22 18.49 17.35
C GLY A 62 3.65 18.96 17.63
N ARG A 63 4.66 18.10 17.44
CA ARG A 63 6.07 18.53 17.39
C ARG A 63 6.40 19.13 16.00
N PRO A 64 7.45 19.97 15.90
CA PRO A 64 7.95 20.45 14.61
C PRO A 64 8.35 19.30 13.70
N TYR A 65 8.19 19.48 12.39
CA TYR A 65 8.72 18.55 11.40
C TYR A 65 10.25 18.49 11.49
N LYS A 66 10.85 17.35 11.12
CA LYS A 66 12.30 17.22 10.92
C LYS A 66 12.59 16.83 9.48
N LYS A 67 13.77 17.22 8.99
CA LYS A 67 14.26 16.84 7.66
C LYS A 67 14.15 15.34 7.45
N SER A 68 13.61 14.93 6.30
CA SER A 68 13.52 13.51 5.91
C SER A 68 14.91 12.86 5.89
N ALA A 69 15.96 13.63 5.56
CA ALA A 69 17.35 13.21 5.67
C ALA A 69 17.73 12.65 7.06
N THR A 70 17.21 13.27 8.13
CA THR A 70 17.46 12.80 9.51
C THR A 70 16.78 11.45 9.76
N VAL A 71 15.53 11.29 9.32
CA VAL A 71 14.79 10.03 9.47
C VAL A 71 15.46 8.92 8.67
N VAL A 72 15.79 9.17 7.41
CA VAL A 72 16.46 8.20 6.53
C VAL A 72 17.81 7.79 7.13
N GLY A 73 18.63 8.76 7.56
CA GLY A 73 19.93 8.47 8.18
C GLY A 73 19.83 7.61 9.44
N ASP A 74 18.84 7.88 10.30
CA ASP A 74 18.62 7.13 11.55
C ASP A 74 18.16 5.69 11.26
N VAL A 75 17.23 5.52 10.32
CA VAL A 75 16.77 4.20 9.88
C VAL A 75 17.93 3.37 9.32
N LEU A 76 18.77 3.96 8.47
CA LEU A 76 19.92 3.28 7.88
C LEU A 76 20.98 2.90 8.92
N GLY A 77 21.32 3.85 9.79
CA GLY A 77 22.38 3.69 10.79
C GLY A 77 22.03 2.72 11.90
N LYS A 78 20.74 2.55 12.21
CA LYS A 78 20.28 1.72 13.33
C LYS A 78 19.63 0.41 12.91
N TYR A 79 18.81 0.40 11.86
CA TYR A 79 17.85 -0.69 11.63
C TYR A 79 17.87 -1.30 10.22
N HIS A 80 18.17 -0.53 9.17
CA HIS A 80 17.96 -0.95 7.78
C HIS A 80 19.24 -0.82 6.94
N PRO A 81 20.11 -1.84 6.89
CA PRO A 81 21.41 -1.78 6.20
C PRO A 81 21.27 -1.95 4.67
N HIS A 82 20.40 -1.15 4.05
CA HIS A 82 20.12 -1.17 2.61
C HIS A 82 20.18 0.26 2.04
N GLY A 83 19.83 0.45 0.76
CA GLY A 83 19.92 1.76 0.11
C GLY A 83 18.99 2.81 0.73
N ASP A 84 19.49 4.03 0.83
CA ASP A 84 18.76 5.22 1.29
C ASP A 84 17.51 5.52 0.44
N VAL A 85 17.62 5.34 -0.87
CA VAL A 85 16.51 5.54 -1.82
C VAL A 85 15.31 4.67 -1.45
N ALA A 86 15.51 3.39 -1.13
CA ALA A 86 14.42 2.48 -0.79
C ALA A 86 13.70 2.90 0.51
N VAL A 87 14.45 3.42 1.50
CA VAL A 87 13.89 3.95 2.74
C VAL A 87 13.10 5.22 2.46
N TYR A 88 13.66 6.15 1.67
CA TYR A 88 12.99 7.40 1.36
C TYR A 88 11.73 7.20 0.51
N ASP A 89 11.75 6.35 -0.51
CA ASP A 89 10.58 6.03 -1.32
C ASP A 89 9.47 5.39 -0.48
N SER A 90 9.84 4.53 0.47
CA SER A 90 8.91 3.95 1.43
C SER A 90 8.29 5.01 2.36
N LEU A 91 9.10 5.95 2.85
CA LEU A 91 8.63 7.08 3.65
C LEU A 91 7.67 7.97 2.84
N VAL A 92 8.02 8.31 1.60
CA VAL A 92 7.21 9.13 0.71
C VAL A 92 5.84 8.49 0.46
N ARG A 93 5.79 7.19 0.19
CA ARG A 93 4.53 6.47 0.01
C ARG A 93 3.65 6.51 1.26
N MET A 94 4.25 6.56 2.46
CA MET A 94 3.50 6.68 3.72
C MET A 94 2.92 8.08 3.98
N VAL A 95 3.34 9.08 3.18
CA VAL A 95 2.80 10.46 3.18
C VAL A 95 1.67 10.62 2.17
N GLN A 96 1.79 9.98 1.00
CA GLN A 96 0.89 10.18 -0.13
C GLN A 96 -0.54 9.66 0.15
N ASP A 97 -1.50 10.57 0.20
CA ASP A 97 -2.92 10.28 0.42
C ASP A 97 -3.59 9.54 -0.75
N PHE A 98 -3.06 9.68 -1.97
CA PHE A 98 -3.46 8.89 -3.13
C PHE A 98 -2.86 7.47 -3.14
N SER A 99 -1.87 7.19 -2.29
CA SER A 99 -1.25 5.86 -2.16
C SER A 99 -1.77 5.08 -0.96
N LEU A 100 -1.97 5.72 0.20
CA LEU A 100 -2.49 5.07 1.41
C LEU A 100 -3.84 5.66 1.79
N ARG A 101 -4.77 4.78 2.15
CA ARG A 101 -6.11 5.19 2.60
C ARG A 101 -6.05 6.01 3.89
N TYR A 102 -5.09 5.69 4.77
CA TYR A 102 -4.77 6.37 6.00
C TYR A 102 -3.25 6.58 6.12
N PRO A 103 -2.71 7.73 5.66
CA PRO A 103 -1.29 8.04 5.75
C PRO A 103 -0.73 7.91 7.18
N LEU A 104 0.44 7.28 7.29
CA LEU A 104 1.12 7.05 8.56
C LEU A 104 2.19 8.12 8.85
N VAL A 105 2.57 8.89 7.84
CA VAL A 105 3.54 9.97 7.94
C VAL A 105 2.89 11.28 7.45
N ASP A 106 3.07 12.34 8.24
CA ASP A 106 2.70 13.71 7.90
C ASP A 106 3.94 14.39 7.31
N GLY A 107 3.85 14.81 6.05
CA GLY A 107 4.97 15.39 5.30
C GLY A 107 4.78 16.87 5.00
N GLN A 108 5.87 17.63 5.08
CA GLN A 108 5.95 19.03 4.64
C GLN A 108 6.94 19.16 3.47
N GLY A 109 6.48 19.75 2.37
CA GLY A 109 7.23 19.89 1.11
C GLY A 109 6.61 19.11 -0.04
N ASN A 110 7.36 18.94 -1.14
CA ASN A 110 6.88 18.19 -2.29
C ASN A 110 7.15 16.67 -2.12
N PHE A 111 6.09 15.90 -1.90
CA PHE A 111 6.11 14.44 -1.78
C PHE A 111 5.61 13.72 -3.05
N GLY A 112 5.59 14.42 -4.19
CA GLY A 112 5.08 13.91 -5.45
C GLY A 112 3.58 14.09 -5.61
N SER A 113 3.06 13.66 -6.75
CA SER A 113 1.66 13.88 -7.15
C SER A 113 1.06 12.64 -7.82
N VAL A 114 -0.27 12.64 -7.98
CA VAL A 114 -1.00 11.62 -8.75
C VAL A 114 -0.65 11.64 -10.26
N ASP A 115 -0.02 12.73 -10.73
CA ASP A 115 0.55 12.86 -12.07
C ASP A 115 1.84 12.05 -12.26
N GLY A 116 2.38 11.47 -11.18
CA GLY A 116 3.64 10.75 -11.19
C GLY A 116 4.86 11.65 -11.12
N ASP A 117 4.68 12.92 -10.73
CA ASP A 117 5.82 13.75 -10.38
C ASP A 117 6.57 13.12 -9.21
N PRO A 118 7.90 12.97 -9.31
CA PRO A 118 8.68 12.40 -8.22
C PRO A 118 8.70 13.35 -7.02
N PRO A 119 8.89 12.82 -5.79
CA PRO A 119 9.11 13.66 -4.63
C PRO A 119 10.38 14.50 -4.79
N ALA A 120 10.43 15.65 -4.10
CA ALA A 120 11.70 16.36 -3.95
C ALA A 120 12.70 15.50 -3.18
N ALA A 121 14.00 15.77 -3.32
CA ALA A 121 15.03 15.07 -2.56
C ALA A 121 14.82 15.22 -1.04
N TYR A 122 15.15 14.18 -0.26
CA TYR A 122 14.94 14.13 1.20
C TYR A 122 15.64 15.23 2.01
N ARG A 123 16.52 16.01 1.39
CA ARG A 123 17.14 17.21 1.97
C ARG A 123 16.20 18.42 2.03
N TYR A 124 15.14 18.42 1.21
CA TYR A 124 14.15 19.50 1.16
C TYR A 124 12.87 19.17 1.93
N THR A 125 12.45 17.91 1.91
CA THR A 125 11.23 17.47 2.58
C THR A 125 11.45 17.28 4.08
N GLU A 126 10.37 17.41 4.83
CA GLU A 126 10.33 17.18 6.27
C GLU A 126 9.16 16.26 6.61
N ALA A 127 9.29 15.49 7.70
CA ALA A 127 8.31 14.47 8.08
C ALA A 127 8.15 14.40 9.60
N ARG A 128 6.95 13.97 10.03
CA ARG A 128 6.63 13.52 11.38
C ARG A 128 5.52 12.45 11.33
N LEU A 129 5.21 11.80 12.45
CA LEU A 129 4.15 10.82 12.53
C LEU A 129 2.76 11.49 12.47
N THR A 130 1.80 10.84 11.82
CA THR A 130 0.39 11.24 11.91
C THR A 130 -0.22 10.80 13.25
N ARG A 131 -1.37 11.38 13.62
CA ARG A 131 -2.11 10.94 14.81
C ARG A 131 -2.50 9.46 14.74
N ILE A 132 -2.88 8.98 13.56
CA ILE A 132 -3.27 7.58 13.39
C ILE A 132 -2.06 6.65 13.51
N ALA A 133 -0.86 7.06 13.05
CA ALA A 133 0.35 6.25 13.22
C ALA A 133 0.74 6.04 14.68
N MET A 134 0.40 6.96 15.60
CA MET A 134 0.63 6.75 17.03
C MET A 134 -0.11 5.52 17.56
N THR A 135 -1.28 5.18 17.00
CA THR A 135 -2.01 3.97 17.37
C THR A 135 -1.29 2.69 16.97
N MET A 136 -0.34 2.76 16.03
CA MET A 136 0.53 1.63 15.69
C MET A 136 1.57 1.37 16.78
N LEU A 137 2.07 2.43 17.42
CA LEU A 137 3.23 2.43 18.31
C LEU A 137 2.86 2.48 19.80
N GLU A 138 1.61 2.77 20.13
CA GLU A 138 1.17 2.93 21.51
C GLU A 138 1.45 1.68 22.35
N ASP A 139 1.95 1.89 23.57
CA ASP A 139 2.35 0.86 24.54
C ASP A 139 3.58 0.02 24.16
N ILE A 140 4.33 0.37 23.11
CA ILE A 140 5.53 -0.38 22.67
C ILE A 140 6.60 -0.53 23.77
N ASP A 141 6.72 0.45 24.67
CA ASP A 141 7.69 0.45 25.77
C ASP A 141 7.24 -0.40 26.99
N LYS A 142 6.03 -0.99 26.95
CA LYS A 142 5.45 -1.78 28.05
C LYS A 142 5.58 -3.29 27.83
N ASN A 143 6.68 -3.71 27.21
CA ASN A 143 6.97 -5.11 26.90
C ASN A 143 5.80 -5.83 26.17
N THR A 144 5.10 -5.12 25.28
CA THR A 144 3.91 -5.67 24.59
C THR A 144 4.21 -6.47 23.34
N VAL A 145 5.43 -6.34 22.81
CA VAL A 145 5.92 -7.02 21.61
C VAL A 145 7.36 -7.47 21.84
N ASP A 146 7.80 -8.47 21.08
CA ASP A 146 9.17 -8.96 21.17
C ASP A 146 10.12 -8.08 20.37
N PHE A 147 11.30 -7.89 20.94
CA PHE A 147 12.41 -7.21 20.31
C PHE A 147 13.49 -8.22 19.95
N VAL A 148 14.18 -7.94 18.85
CA VAL A 148 15.34 -8.71 18.39
C VAL A 148 16.53 -7.78 18.22
N PRO A 149 17.77 -8.30 18.35
CA PRO A 149 18.95 -7.55 17.96
C PRO A 149 18.83 -7.02 16.53
N ASN A 150 19.31 -5.79 16.32
CA ASN A 150 19.44 -5.22 14.99
C ASN A 150 20.58 -5.90 14.21
N PHE A 151 20.85 -5.45 12.98
CA PHE A 151 21.79 -6.10 12.07
C PHE A 151 23.26 -6.15 12.55
N ASP A 152 23.65 -5.34 13.53
CA ASP A 152 25.00 -5.31 14.13
C ASP A 152 24.99 -5.67 15.63
N ASP A 153 23.88 -6.23 16.13
CA ASP A 153 23.65 -6.67 17.52
C ASP A 153 23.83 -5.60 18.62
N ARG A 154 23.94 -4.32 18.27
CA ARG A 154 24.14 -3.22 19.24
C ARG A 154 22.84 -2.65 19.78
N LEU A 155 21.79 -2.66 18.97
CA LEU A 155 20.47 -2.11 19.29
C LEU A 155 19.41 -3.21 19.23
N GLN A 156 18.21 -2.88 19.67
CA GLN A 156 17.04 -3.74 19.59
C GLN A 156 16.02 -3.12 18.64
N GLU A 157 15.33 -3.94 17.85
CA GLU A 157 14.21 -3.53 17.01
C GLU A 157 12.98 -4.43 17.23
N PRO A 158 11.76 -3.88 17.12
CA PRO A 158 10.55 -4.66 17.32
C PRO A 158 10.31 -5.61 16.14
N THR A 159 9.97 -6.85 16.45
CA THR A 159 9.57 -7.86 15.45
C THR A 159 8.25 -7.48 14.77
N VAL A 160 7.31 -6.94 15.54
CA VAL A 160 6.02 -6.36 15.11
C VAL A 160 5.67 -5.15 15.97
N LEU A 161 4.78 -4.28 15.48
CA LEU A 161 4.26 -3.17 16.29
C LEU A 161 3.04 -3.60 17.13
N PRO A 162 2.76 -2.92 18.26
CA PRO A 162 1.55 -3.16 19.05
C PRO A 162 0.25 -3.05 18.23
N SER A 163 0.23 -2.18 17.22
CA SER A 163 -0.81 -2.08 16.18
C SER A 163 -2.25 -2.10 16.72
N ARG A 164 -2.70 -1.00 17.36
CA ARG A 164 -4.13 -0.82 17.71
C ARG A 164 -5.01 -0.63 16.49
N LEU A 165 -4.44 -0.16 15.39
CA LEU A 165 -5.09 -0.04 14.09
C LEU A 165 -5.02 -1.39 13.35
N PRO A 166 -6.12 -1.89 12.75
CA PRO A 166 -6.11 -3.04 11.84
C PRO A 166 -5.48 -2.68 10.48
N ASN A 167 -4.22 -2.26 10.51
CA ASN A 167 -3.52 -1.57 9.42
C ASN A 167 -3.45 -2.38 8.13
N LEU A 168 -3.22 -3.70 8.21
CA LEU A 168 -3.19 -4.58 7.04
C LEU A 168 -4.46 -4.48 6.19
N ILE A 169 -5.63 -4.41 6.85
CA ILE A 169 -6.93 -4.38 6.17
C ILE A 169 -7.26 -2.97 5.70
N VAL A 170 -7.04 -1.96 6.55
CA VAL A 170 -7.49 -0.59 6.25
C VAL A 170 -6.60 0.10 5.23
N ASN A 171 -5.27 -0.11 5.26
CA ASN A 171 -4.35 0.47 4.30
C ASN A 171 -4.03 -0.49 3.13
N GLY A 172 -4.27 -1.78 3.31
CA GLY A 172 -3.87 -2.77 2.32
C GLY A 172 -2.35 -2.87 2.19
N THR A 173 -1.91 -3.61 1.17
CA THR A 173 -0.49 -3.76 0.85
C THR A 173 -0.33 -4.31 -0.56
N SER A 174 0.82 -4.10 -1.17
CA SER A 174 1.19 -4.81 -2.39
C SER A 174 2.66 -5.20 -2.34
N GLY A 175 2.99 -6.35 -2.90
CA GLY A 175 4.35 -6.88 -2.87
C GLY A 175 4.52 -8.07 -3.81
N ILE A 176 5.69 -8.13 -4.43
CA ILE A 176 6.09 -9.25 -5.29
C ILE A 176 7.30 -9.88 -4.62
N ALA A 177 7.17 -11.15 -4.24
CA ALA A 177 8.24 -11.95 -3.65
C ALA A 177 8.72 -13.00 -4.68
N VAL A 178 9.58 -13.92 -4.26
CA VAL A 178 9.99 -15.03 -5.12
C VAL A 178 8.88 -16.09 -5.14
N GLY A 179 8.29 -16.32 -6.32
CA GLY A 179 7.25 -17.33 -6.52
C GLY A 179 5.84 -16.96 -6.03
N MET A 180 5.65 -15.77 -5.43
CA MET A 180 4.36 -15.34 -4.89
C MET A 180 4.20 -13.82 -4.91
N ALA A 181 2.96 -13.36 -4.74
CA ALA A 181 2.64 -11.95 -4.66
C ALA A 181 1.50 -11.72 -3.66
N THR A 182 1.48 -10.54 -3.06
CA THR A 182 0.38 -10.03 -2.22
C THR A 182 -0.16 -8.75 -2.84
N ASN A 183 -1.48 -8.58 -2.81
CA ASN A 183 -2.15 -7.38 -3.27
C ASN A 183 -3.48 -7.22 -2.52
N ILE A 184 -3.41 -6.68 -1.31
CA ILE A 184 -4.55 -6.51 -0.42
C ILE A 184 -5.12 -5.11 -0.64
N PRO A 185 -6.40 -4.98 -1.02
CA PRO A 185 -7.00 -3.67 -1.22
C PRO A 185 -7.27 -2.99 0.15
N PRO A 186 -7.22 -1.64 0.20
CA PRO A 186 -7.58 -0.89 1.40
C PRO A 186 -9.08 -0.97 1.71
N HIS A 187 -9.44 -0.72 2.96
CA HIS A 187 -10.82 -0.76 3.46
C HIS A 187 -11.11 0.41 4.39
N ASN A 188 -12.39 0.68 4.57
CA ASN A 188 -12.85 1.71 5.47
C ASN A 188 -12.61 1.30 6.93
N LEU A 189 -12.02 2.19 7.73
CA LEU A 189 -11.70 1.95 9.13
C LEU A 189 -12.94 1.68 9.99
N ALA A 190 -14.02 2.45 9.81
CA ALA A 190 -15.24 2.27 10.61
C ALA A 190 -15.88 0.91 10.34
N GLU A 191 -16.05 0.56 9.05
CA GLU A 191 -16.58 -0.75 8.66
C GLU A 191 -15.71 -1.91 9.17
N THR A 192 -14.38 -1.73 9.14
CA THR A 192 -13.43 -2.74 9.63
C THR A 192 -13.54 -2.92 11.14
N VAL A 193 -13.62 -1.83 11.91
CA VAL A 193 -13.77 -1.88 13.37
C VAL A 193 -15.13 -2.47 13.77
N GLU A 194 -16.21 -2.15 13.07
CA GLU A 194 -17.53 -2.76 13.31
C GLU A 194 -17.49 -4.28 13.08
N ALA A 195 -16.83 -4.74 12.02
CA ALA A 195 -16.66 -6.17 11.77
C ALA A 195 -15.80 -6.86 12.84
N ILE A 196 -14.73 -6.21 13.31
CA ILE A 196 -13.89 -6.72 14.40
C ILE A 196 -14.72 -6.87 15.68
N ASN A 197 -15.45 -5.82 16.09
CA ASN A 197 -16.30 -5.86 17.27
C ASN A 197 -17.34 -6.98 17.16
N HIS A 198 -17.99 -7.11 16.00
CA HIS A 198 -18.95 -8.18 15.78
C HIS A 198 -18.32 -9.57 15.91
N LEU A 199 -17.12 -9.77 15.38
CA LEU A 199 -16.40 -11.04 15.43
C LEU A 199 -15.90 -11.38 16.84
N VAL A 200 -15.53 -10.37 17.65
CA VAL A 200 -15.21 -10.54 19.07
C VAL A 200 -16.43 -11.04 19.83
N ASP A 201 -17.60 -10.44 19.61
CA ASP A 201 -18.86 -10.83 20.28
C ASP A 201 -19.40 -12.19 19.75
N HIS A 202 -19.11 -12.51 18.48
CA HIS A 202 -19.61 -13.71 17.80
C HIS A 202 -18.48 -14.45 17.06
N PRO A 203 -17.63 -15.23 17.76
CA PRO A 203 -16.47 -15.88 17.15
C PRO A 203 -16.82 -16.85 16.01
N THR A 204 -18.03 -17.42 16.02
CA THR A 204 -18.54 -18.32 14.98
C THR A 204 -19.15 -17.59 13.78
N ALA A 205 -19.13 -16.24 13.74
CA ALA A 205 -19.65 -15.46 12.63
C ALA A 205 -19.04 -15.91 11.30
N THR A 206 -19.86 -15.97 10.26
CA THR A 206 -19.42 -16.39 8.93
C THR A 206 -18.92 -15.19 8.14
N ILE A 207 -18.17 -15.43 7.05
CA ILE A 207 -17.77 -14.38 6.11
C ILE A 207 -18.99 -13.63 5.57
N LYS A 208 -20.12 -14.31 5.38
CA LYS A 208 -21.39 -13.70 4.96
C LYS A 208 -21.92 -12.70 5.99
N ASP A 209 -21.70 -12.94 7.28
CA ASP A 209 -22.08 -12.01 8.35
C ASP A 209 -21.15 -10.81 8.40
N LEU A 210 -19.83 -11.03 8.29
CA LEU A 210 -18.82 -9.97 8.27
C LEU A 210 -19.01 -9.00 7.09
N ARG A 211 -19.45 -9.52 5.94
CA ARG A 211 -19.77 -8.75 4.74
C ARG A 211 -20.96 -7.79 4.87
N LYS A 212 -21.74 -7.88 5.95
CA LYS A 212 -22.78 -6.90 6.27
C LYS A 212 -22.15 -5.59 6.77
N PHE A 213 -20.98 -5.68 7.38
CA PHE A 213 -20.21 -4.55 7.92
C PHE A 213 -19.21 -4.05 6.87
N ILE A 214 -18.30 -4.90 6.42
CA ILE A 214 -17.31 -4.56 5.37
C ILE A 214 -17.95 -4.78 4.00
N LYS A 215 -18.40 -3.68 3.38
CA LYS A 215 -19.19 -3.73 2.13
C LYS A 215 -18.34 -4.03 0.90
N GLY A 216 -17.07 -3.68 0.96
CA GLY A 216 -16.09 -3.75 -0.12
C GLY A 216 -14.84 -2.93 0.21
N PRO A 217 -13.83 -2.95 -0.67
CA PRO A 217 -12.69 -2.05 -0.59
C PRO A 217 -13.07 -0.57 -0.63
N ASP A 218 -12.22 0.26 -0.01
CA ASP A 218 -12.31 1.72 0.01
C ASP A 218 -10.96 2.30 -0.43
N PHE A 219 -10.84 2.62 -1.73
CA PHE A 219 -9.59 3.09 -2.31
C PHE A 219 -9.35 4.58 -2.05
N PRO A 220 -8.11 5.01 -1.81
CA PRO A 220 -7.79 6.42 -1.55
C PRO A 220 -8.19 7.37 -2.70
N THR A 221 -8.21 6.88 -3.94
CA THR A 221 -8.58 7.67 -5.13
C THR A 221 -10.09 7.63 -5.44
N GLY A 222 -10.89 6.95 -4.62
CA GLY A 222 -12.32 6.73 -4.87
C GLY A 222 -12.57 5.71 -5.99
N ALA A 223 -13.18 6.18 -7.08
CA ALA A 223 -13.67 5.41 -8.22
C ALA A 223 -14.90 4.54 -7.91
N ILE A 224 -15.29 3.72 -8.87
CA ILE A 224 -16.46 2.83 -8.79
C ILE A 224 -15.99 1.39 -8.97
N ILE A 225 -16.29 0.53 -8.00
CA ILE A 225 -16.15 -0.92 -8.17
C ILE A 225 -17.35 -1.42 -8.97
N TYR A 226 -17.10 -1.96 -10.17
CA TYR A 226 -18.14 -2.46 -11.05
C TYR A 226 -18.40 -3.95 -10.81
N GLY A 227 -19.51 -4.25 -10.13
CA GLY A 227 -19.90 -5.61 -9.74
C GLY A 227 -19.42 -5.98 -8.33
N ARG A 228 -20.02 -7.03 -7.76
CA ARG A 228 -19.75 -7.46 -6.36
C ARG A 228 -19.15 -8.87 -6.25
N GLU A 229 -19.13 -9.64 -7.34
CA GLU A 229 -18.64 -11.03 -7.28
C GLU A 229 -17.15 -11.09 -6.96
N GLY A 230 -16.34 -10.21 -7.55
CA GLY A 230 -14.91 -10.14 -7.23
C GLY A 230 -14.62 -9.81 -5.76
N ILE A 231 -15.47 -8.99 -5.14
CA ILE A 231 -15.39 -8.67 -3.70
C ILE A 231 -15.71 -9.93 -2.88
N LYS A 232 -16.78 -10.63 -3.25
CA LYS A 232 -17.20 -11.87 -2.60
C LYS A 232 -16.10 -12.94 -2.66
N GLU A 233 -15.55 -13.21 -3.84
CA GLU A 233 -14.47 -14.19 -4.00
C GLU A 233 -13.24 -13.81 -3.18
N CYS A 234 -12.86 -12.52 -3.21
CA CYS A 234 -11.75 -12.00 -2.43
C CYS A 234 -11.91 -12.28 -0.94
N TYR A 235 -13.11 -12.05 -0.39
CA TYR A 235 -13.38 -12.27 1.03
C TYR A 235 -13.54 -13.74 1.40
N GLU A 236 -14.11 -14.57 0.53
CA GLU A 236 -14.36 -15.99 0.82
C GLU A 236 -13.11 -16.86 0.63
N LYS A 237 -12.27 -16.53 -0.35
CA LYS A 237 -11.14 -17.37 -0.79
C LYS A 237 -9.77 -16.71 -0.63
N GLY A 238 -9.72 -15.42 -0.27
CA GLY A 238 -8.48 -14.64 -0.26
C GLY A 238 -8.03 -14.16 -1.64
N ARG A 239 -8.75 -14.49 -2.71
CA ARG A 239 -8.44 -14.06 -4.09
C ARG A 239 -9.69 -13.60 -4.82
N GLY A 240 -9.60 -12.49 -5.53
CA GLY A 240 -10.73 -11.98 -6.31
C GLY A 240 -10.33 -10.95 -7.33
N ARG A 241 -11.14 -10.83 -8.38
CA ARG A 241 -10.90 -9.89 -9.48
C ARG A 241 -11.96 -8.80 -9.47
N MET A 242 -11.56 -7.56 -9.19
CA MET A 242 -12.47 -6.41 -9.13
C MET A 242 -12.23 -5.47 -10.31
N VAL A 243 -13.29 -5.06 -10.98
CA VAL A 243 -13.22 -4.04 -12.03
C VAL A 243 -13.36 -2.67 -11.37
N LEU A 244 -12.38 -1.80 -11.55
CA LEU A 244 -12.39 -0.42 -11.07
C LEU A 244 -12.66 0.52 -12.24
N ARG A 245 -13.58 1.44 -12.09
CA ARG A 245 -14.01 2.37 -13.13
C ARG A 245 -13.95 3.80 -12.62
N ALA A 246 -13.36 4.70 -13.40
CA ALA A 246 -13.31 6.13 -13.14
C ALA A 246 -14.72 6.71 -12.97
N ARG A 247 -14.88 7.61 -12.00
CA ARG A 247 -16.14 8.37 -11.83
C ARG A 247 -16.16 9.47 -12.87
N ALA A 248 -17.08 9.35 -13.82
CA ALA A 248 -17.25 10.34 -14.87
C ALA A 248 -18.73 10.68 -15.07
N VAL A 249 -18.99 11.93 -15.42
CA VAL A 249 -20.33 12.45 -15.73
C VAL A 249 -20.29 13.14 -17.09
N VAL A 250 -21.44 13.17 -17.77
CA VAL A 250 -21.61 13.95 -18.99
C VAL A 250 -22.19 15.31 -18.60
N GLU A 251 -21.51 16.37 -18.96
CA GLU A 251 -21.92 17.76 -18.71
C GLU A 251 -22.13 18.48 -20.06
N GLU A 252 -22.88 19.57 -20.04
CA GLU A 252 -23.01 20.48 -21.19
C GLU A 252 -22.33 21.81 -20.84
N LYS A 253 -21.42 22.26 -21.71
CA LYS A 253 -20.68 23.50 -21.52
C LYS A 253 -21.61 24.68 -21.72
N GLU A 254 -21.95 25.38 -20.65
CA GLU A 254 -22.90 26.52 -20.65
C GLU A 254 -22.60 27.57 -21.73
N SER A 255 -21.32 27.85 -21.99
CA SER A 255 -20.91 28.87 -22.96
C SER A 255 -21.09 28.49 -24.43
N THR A 256 -21.20 27.20 -24.76
CA THR A 256 -21.20 26.75 -26.17
C THR A 256 -22.25 25.67 -26.49
N GLY A 257 -22.93 25.12 -25.49
CA GLY A 257 -23.83 23.97 -25.63
C GLY A 257 -23.11 22.67 -26.02
N LYS A 258 -21.78 22.64 -25.99
CA LYS A 258 -21.01 21.44 -26.33
C LYS A 258 -21.05 20.44 -25.18
N GLN A 259 -21.31 19.17 -25.48
CA GLN A 259 -21.23 18.10 -24.50
C GLN A 259 -19.78 17.75 -24.18
N GLN A 260 -19.53 17.45 -22.90
CA GLN A 260 -18.21 17.12 -22.35
C GLN A 260 -18.32 15.91 -21.43
N ILE A 261 -17.27 15.11 -21.33
CA ILE A 261 -17.12 14.08 -20.30
C ILE A 261 -16.18 14.64 -19.24
N VAL A 262 -16.64 14.67 -18.00
CA VAL A 262 -15.86 15.15 -16.85
C VAL A 262 -15.53 13.98 -15.96
N VAL A 263 -14.25 13.72 -15.76
CA VAL A 263 -13.73 12.67 -14.87
C VAL A 263 -13.28 13.31 -13.56
N ALA A 264 -13.91 12.88 -12.47
CA ALA A 264 -13.67 13.40 -11.12
C ALA A 264 -12.80 12.47 -10.25
N GLU A 265 -12.78 11.18 -10.55
CA GLU A 265 -11.99 10.17 -9.82
C GLU A 265 -11.44 9.14 -10.82
N ILE A 266 -10.19 8.71 -10.61
CA ILE A 266 -9.54 7.66 -11.41
C ILE A 266 -9.32 6.38 -10.59
N PRO A 267 -9.21 5.21 -11.24
CA PRO A 267 -8.94 3.96 -10.53
C PRO A 267 -7.64 4.00 -9.74
N TYR A 268 -7.56 3.20 -8.67
CA TYR A 268 -6.39 3.11 -7.82
C TYR A 268 -5.14 2.68 -8.61
N GLN A 269 -3.98 3.28 -8.27
CA GLN A 269 -2.69 3.08 -8.95
C GLN A 269 -2.66 3.45 -10.45
N VAL A 270 -3.62 4.25 -10.93
CA VAL A 270 -3.56 4.87 -12.26
C VAL A 270 -2.87 6.22 -12.15
N ASN A 271 -1.90 6.45 -13.03
CA ASN A 271 -1.23 7.74 -13.17
C ASN A 271 -2.08 8.66 -14.08
N LYS A 272 -2.40 9.87 -13.59
CA LYS A 272 -3.31 10.80 -14.27
C LYS A 272 -2.73 11.30 -15.61
N ALA A 273 -1.48 11.75 -15.62
CA ALA A 273 -0.81 12.24 -16.83
C ALA A 273 -0.71 11.15 -17.93
N ASN A 274 -0.36 9.92 -17.55
CA ASN A 274 -0.32 8.77 -18.47
C ASN A 274 -1.71 8.43 -19.02
N LEU A 275 -2.76 8.51 -18.20
CA LEU A 275 -4.13 8.32 -18.64
C LEU A 275 -4.54 9.36 -19.69
N ILE A 276 -4.24 10.63 -19.44
CA ILE A 276 -4.53 11.74 -20.37
C ILE A 276 -3.77 11.54 -21.69
N ALA A 277 -2.47 11.25 -21.62
CA ALA A 277 -1.64 10.98 -22.79
C ALA A 277 -2.17 9.78 -23.60
N GLN A 278 -2.57 8.70 -22.92
CA GLN A 278 -3.17 7.53 -23.55
C GLN A 278 -4.48 7.87 -24.26
N ILE A 279 -5.37 8.65 -23.64
CA ILE A 279 -6.63 9.07 -24.26
C ILE A 279 -6.37 9.93 -25.51
N ALA A 280 -5.41 10.86 -25.44
CA ALA A 280 -5.01 11.67 -26.59
C ALA A 280 -4.46 10.80 -27.74
N GLU A 281 -3.65 9.79 -27.44
CA GLU A 281 -3.16 8.82 -28.43
C GLU A 281 -4.31 8.04 -29.08
N LEU A 282 -5.27 7.57 -28.29
CA LEU A 282 -6.45 6.84 -28.78
C LEU A 282 -7.33 7.70 -29.70
N ALA A 283 -7.48 8.99 -29.39
CA ALA A 283 -8.20 9.95 -30.21
C ALA A 283 -7.46 10.22 -31.53
N ASN A 284 -6.15 10.48 -31.48
CA ASN A 284 -5.31 10.74 -32.65
C ASN A 284 -5.23 9.53 -33.59
N ALA A 285 -5.15 8.32 -33.04
CA ALA A 285 -5.17 7.07 -33.79
C ALA A 285 -6.57 6.70 -34.33
N LYS A 286 -7.59 7.54 -34.11
CA LYS A 286 -9.00 7.31 -34.45
C LYS A 286 -9.55 5.98 -33.92
N LYS A 287 -9.00 5.48 -32.81
CA LYS A 287 -9.54 4.31 -32.09
C LYS A 287 -10.77 4.68 -31.27
N ILE A 288 -10.80 5.91 -30.76
CA ILE A 288 -11.98 6.52 -30.14
C ILE A 288 -12.31 7.76 -30.97
N ASP A 289 -13.42 7.70 -31.71
CA ASP A 289 -13.93 8.87 -32.42
C ASP A 289 -14.85 9.70 -31.51
N GLY A 290 -15.05 10.96 -31.86
CA GLY A 290 -15.92 11.87 -31.11
C GLY A 290 -15.24 12.66 -29.99
N ILE A 291 -13.93 12.50 -29.77
CA ILE A 291 -13.14 13.39 -28.90
C ILE A 291 -12.59 14.54 -29.75
N SER A 292 -12.74 15.76 -29.25
CA SER A 292 -12.24 16.99 -29.88
C SER A 292 -11.07 17.61 -29.15
N ASP A 293 -11.07 17.55 -27.81
CA ASP A 293 -9.99 18.06 -26.97
C ASP A 293 -9.98 17.35 -25.60
N ILE A 294 -8.86 17.40 -24.89
CA ILE A 294 -8.71 16.91 -23.52
C ILE A 294 -7.87 17.88 -22.70
N GLN A 295 -8.37 18.27 -21.54
CA GLN A 295 -7.74 19.26 -20.67
C GLN A 295 -7.83 18.84 -19.21
N ASP A 296 -6.78 19.15 -18.44
CA ASP A 296 -6.74 18.91 -17.00
C ASP A 296 -6.96 20.23 -16.25
N TYR A 297 -8.06 20.29 -15.50
CA TYR A 297 -8.43 21.39 -14.62
C TYR A 297 -8.33 21.00 -13.15
N SER A 298 -7.57 19.94 -12.83
CA SER A 298 -7.36 19.52 -11.45
C SER A 298 -6.63 20.60 -10.66
N ASP A 299 -7.10 20.85 -9.45
CA ASP A 299 -6.51 21.82 -8.53
C ASP A 299 -6.47 21.27 -7.10
N ARG A 300 -6.39 22.16 -6.10
CA ARG A 300 -6.38 21.77 -4.68
C ARG A 300 -7.75 21.33 -4.18
N GLU A 301 -8.84 21.70 -4.86
CA GLU A 301 -10.21 21.36 -4.48
C GLU A 301 -10.62 19.98 -5.03
N GLY A 302 -10.02 19.54 -6.13
CA GLY A 302 -10.19 18.16 -6.60
C GLY A 302 -9.66 17.89 -8.00
N MET A 303 -9.79 16.63 -8.40
CA MET A 303 -9.45 16.19 -9.75
C MET A 303 -10.57 16.55 -10.72
N ARG A 304 -10.22 17.13 -11.87
CA ARG A 304 -11.16 17.44 -12.95
C ARG A 304 -10.51 17.32 -14.32
N ILE A 305 -10.65 16.15 -14.94
CA ILE A 305 -10.22 15.94 -16.33
C ILE A 305 -11.44 16.16 -17.24
N VAL A 306 -11.33 17.08 -18.20
CA VAL A 306 -12.41 17.43 -19.11
C VAL A 306 -12.06 16.94 -20.52
N ILE A 307 -12.97 16.17 -21.11
CA ILE A 307 -12.86 15.64 -22.47
C ILE A 307 -13.98 16.26 -23.30
N ASP A 308 -13.62 17.18 -24.20
CA ASP A 308 -14.57 17.87 -25.07
C ASP A 308 -14.97 16.96 -26.23
N LEU A 309 -16.27 16.84 -26.47
CA LEU A 309 -16.79 15.99 -27.54
C LEU A 309 -17.04 16.76 -28.83
N LYS A 310 -16.95 16.06 -29.97
CA LYS A 310 -17.41 16.57 -31.26
C LYS A 310 -18.93 16.75 -31.25
N ARG A 311 -19.46 17.67 -32.07
CA ARG A 311 -20.89 18.03 -32.09
C ARG A 311 -21.83 16.86 -32.42
N ASP A 312 -21.35 15.90 -33.20
CA ASP A 312 -22.06 14.71 -33.67
C ASP A 312 -21.79 13.46 -32.80
N ALA A 313 -20.94 13.57 -31.78
CA ALA A 313 -20.60 12.45 -30.92
C ALA A 313 -21.73 12.15 -29.93
N VAL A 314 -21.98 10.87 -29.69
CA VAL A 314 -22.91 10.41 -28.64
C VAL A 314 -22.11 10.17 -27.35
N PRO A 315 -22.29 10.98 -26.27
CA PRO A 315 -21.41 10.92 -25.09
C PRO A 315 -21.34 9.55 -24.43
N ALA A 316 -22.48 8.86 -24.31
CA ALA A 316 -22.54 7.52 -23.72
C ALA A 316 -21.72 6.48 -24.51
N VAL A 317 -21.62 6.62 -25.84
CA VAL A 317 -20.82 5.72 -26.68
C VAL A 317 -19.33 6.02 -26.47
N VAL A 318 -18.93 7.29 -26.50
CA VAL A 318 -17.54 7.70 -26.27
C VAL A 318 -17.07 7.30 -24.87
N LEU A 319 -17.90 7.52 -23.85
CA LEU A 319 -17.60 7.13 -22.47
C LEU A 319 -17.37 5.61 -22.32
N ASN A 320 -18.22 4.79 -22.95
CA ASN A 320 -18.03 3.34 -22.95
C ASN A 320 -16.76 2.91 -23.70
N GLN A 321 -16.42 3.58 -24.81
CA GLN A 321 -15.16 3.35 -25.52
C GLN A 321 -13.95 3.73 -24.65
N LEU A 322 -14.01 4.86 -23.93
CA LEU A 322 -12.98 5.25 -22.97
C LEU A 322 -12.78 4.18 -21.91
N TYR A 323 -13.85 3.70 -21.27
CA TYR A 323 -13.74 2.58 -20.31
C TYR A 323 -13.18 1.29 -20.92
N LYS A 324 -13.42 1.03 -22.21
CA LYS A 324 -12.93 -0.19 -22.86
C LYS A 324 -11.46 -0.10 -23.27
N HIS A 325 -10.98 1.08 -23.63
CA HIS A 325 -9.71 1.27 -24.33
C HIS A 325 -8.66 2.05 -23.54
N SER A 326 -9.03 2.74 -22.46
CA SER A 326 -8.09 3.46 -21.59
C SER A 326 -8.09 2.93 -20.16
N GLN A 327 -7.15 3.42 -19.35
CA GLN A 327 -7.10 3.14 -17.91
C GLN A 327 -8.20 3.84 -17.11
N MET A 328 -9.20 4.47 -17.75
CA MET A 328 -10.45 4.84 -17.07
C MET A 328 -11.19 3.62 -16.52
N GLN A 329 -10.88 2.41 -16.99
CA GLN A 329 -11.28 1.18 -16.32
C GLN A 329 -10.09 0.23 -16.22
N THR A 330 -9.84 -0.27 -15.02
CA THR A 330 -8.77 -1.23 -14.76
C THR A 330 -9.30 -2.42 -13.97
N THR A 331 -8.45 -3.44 -13.78
CA THR A 331 -8.73 -4.58 -12.92
C THR A 331 -7.79 -4.55 -11.73
N PHE A 332 -8.35 -4.64 -10.52
CA PHE A 332 -7.60 -4.95 -9.32
C PHE A 332 -7.67 -6.45 -9.02
N GLY A 333 -6.54 -7.14 -9.15
CA GLY A 333 -6.42 -8.55 -8.77
C GLY A 333 -6.00 -8.66 -7.31
N ALA A 334 -6.94 -8.95 -6.43
CA ALA A 334 -6.69 -9.06 -4.99
C ALA A 334 -6.11 -10.43 -4.62
N ILE A 335 -5.09 -10.41 -3.78
CA ILE A 335 -4.44 -11.59 -3.19
C ILE A 335 -4.16 -11.28 -1.73
N MET A 336 -4.94 -11.88 -0.83
CA MET A 336 -4.84 -11.77 0.62
C MET A 336 -3.77 -12.70 1.15
N LEU A 337 -2.51 -12.33 0.93
CA LEU A 337 -1.34 -13.10 1.37
C LEU A 337 -0.49 -12.25 2.32
N ALA A 338 -0.16 -12.80 3.48
CA ALA A 338 0.74 -12.17 4.45
C ALA A 338 1.55 -13.25 5.19
N LEU A 339 2.51 -12.84 6.01
CA LEU A 339 3.26 -13.73 6.89
C LEU A 339 2.43 -14.01 8.15
N VAL A 340 2.22 -15.29 8.44
CA VAL A 340 1.68 -15.81 9.70
C VAL A 340 2.78 -16.65 10.32
N ASP A 341 3.25 -16.26 11.50
CA ASP A 341 4.37 -16.91 12.20
C ASP A 341 5.62 -17.12 11.32
N GLY A 342 5.92 -16.13 10.48
CA GLY A 342 7.06 -16.13 9.56
C GLY A 342 6.86 -16.92 8.28
N ALA A 343 5.72 -17.59 8.08
CA ALA A 343 5.39 -18.33 6.86
C ALA A 343 4.35 -17.60 6.00
N PRO A 344 4.51 -17.57 4.66
CA PRO A 344 3.51 -16.98 3.77
C PRO A 344 2.22 -17.81 3.76
N LYS A 345 1.08 -17.18 4.05
CA LYS A 345 -0.24 -17.82 4.04
C LYS A 345 -1.24 -16.96 3.27
N GLU A 346 -1.99 -17.59 2.38
CA GLU A 346 -3.20 -17.00 1.80
C GLU A 346 -4.36 -17.17 2.78
N MET A 347 -5.10 -16.09 2.99
CA MET A 347 -6.13 -16.02 4.02
C MET A 347 -7.40 -15.40 3.47
N ASN A 348 -8.54 -15.83 3.98
CA ASN A 348 -9.81 -15.17 3.74
C ASN A 348 -9.99 -13.95 4.68
N LEU A 349 -11.07 -13.17 4.50
CA LEU A 349 -11.31 -11.97 5.31
C LEU A 349 -11.42 -12.27 6.82
N LYS A 350 -12.06 -13.38 7.18
CA LYS A 350 -12.25 -13.76 8.58
C LYS A 350 -10.91 -14.08 9.24
N GLU A 351 -10.08 -14.89 8.60
CA GLU A 351 -8.76 -15.26 9.13
C GLU A 351 -7.87 -14.02 9.38
N LEU A 352 -7.87 -13.04 8.46
CA LEU A 352 -7.14 -11.79 8.67
C LEU A 352 -7.62 -11.02 9.92
N LEU A 353 -8.93 -10.96 10.12
CA LEU A 353 -9.52 -10.30 11.29
C LEU A 353 -9.23 -11.07 12.58
N GLU A 354 -9.26 -12.40 12.55
CA GLU A 354 -8.94 -13.27 13.69
C GLU A 354 -7.49 -13.10 14.12
N HIS A 355 -6.53 -13.10 13.19
CA HIS A 355 -5.12 -12.86 13.52
C HIS A 355 -4.88 -11.46 14.11
N PHE A 356 -5.60 -10.44 13.62
CA PHE A 356 -5.55 -9.12 14.24
C PHE A 356 -6.08 -9.14 15.68
N ILE A 357 -7.24 -9.78 15.91
CA ILE A 357 -7.85 -9.90 17.25
C ILE A 357 -6.92 -10.65 18.22
N GLU A 358 -6.32 -11.75 17.77
CA GLU A 358 -5.37 -12.54 18.55
C GLU A 358 -4.13 -11.73 18.96
N HIS A 359 -3.56 -10.97 18.01
CA HIS A 359 -2.47 -10.04 18.30
C HIS A 359 -2.88 -8.99 19.33
N ARG A 360 -4.07 -8.40 19.17
CA ARG A 360 -4.60 -7.42 20.12
C ARG A 360 -4.79 -8.01 21.52
N HIS A 361 -5.29 -9.24 21.62
CA HIS A 361 -5.42 -9.95 22.89
C HIS A 361 -4.05 -10.12 23.55
N THR A 362 -3.06 -10.60 22.81
CA THR A 362 -1.68 -10.79 23.30
C THR A 362 -1.06 -9.49 23.81
N VAL A 363 -1.17 -8.41 23.02
CA VAL A 363 -0.67 -7.08 23.40
C VAL A 363 -1.33 -6.56 24.67
N ILE A 364 -2.65 -6.73 24.81
CA ILE A 364 -3.39 -6.29 26.01
C ILE A 364 -3.00 -7.10 27.24
N THR A 365 -2.84 -8.43 27.10
CA THR A 365 -2.41 -9.32 28.19
C THR A 365 -1.02 -8.94 28.68
N ARG A 366 -0.02 -8.86 27.79
CA ARG A 366 1.35 -8.48 28.14
C ARG A 366 1.42 -7.09 28.81
N ARG A 367 0.64 -6.14 28.31
CA ARG A 367 0.53 -4.80 28.91
C ARG A 367 -0.08 -4.83 30.32
N THR A 368 -0.98 -5.78 30.59
CA THR A 368 -1.63 -5.93 31.90
C THR A 368 -0.72 -6.63 32.90
N GLU A 369 0.18 -7.49 32.41
CA GLU A 369 1.21 -8.16 33.22
C GLU A 369 2.38 -7.25 33.59
N PHE A 370 2.70 -6.26 32.76
CA PHE A 370 3.67 -5.18 33.02
C PHE A 370 3.12 -4.14 34.01
#